data_AF-A0A927GSZ7-F1
#
_entry.id   AF-A0A927GSZ7-F1
#
_cell.length_a   1.000
_cell.length_b   1.000
_cell.length_c   1.000
_cell.angle_alpha   90.00
_cell.angle_beta   90.00
_cell.angle_gamma   90.00
#
_symmetry.space_group_name_H-M   'P 1'
#
loop_
_entity.id
_entity.type
_entity.pdbx_description
1 polymer ?
#
loop_
_entity_poly.entity_id
_entity_poly.type
_entity_poly.pdbx_seq_one_letter_code
_entity_poly.pdbx_strand_id
1 'polypeptide(L)'
;MRNRWIGPIMGVLLLTGWAYTPAEGDARAQGAAVPEKAQAAAKTAFDDVAATHWAAEAIEEMARVEIINGYDGNVFRPSNPVTREEFAVLLAKTFDLESVTDGSPAPAEATFADVAPGRWSFDAIEAAELYFPGDAESSGMPVFEPKAEATREDVAAAIARTLGYAAATHDDTDLRVFRDAADVAPGVRDAVAAAIAYGIVGGYADGTFRPQATITRAETAAILYRAVFGPLETGAGTADEPAGRPDTAMPAELITDFSDADGWYGTVAHTGDVSRIVEGASSIILSTDADNTTTAARLTEAALDLSRARNLMVRLYVEDLERLSKFEVRVSADPAMKAYLRFAQTKWQLVEGWNEVLIPVEAFDAEGDASLERVMTTVQVSITQRGDLPVSAVFDALYRDYAGKGKVMIQFDDGWSSVYSKAFPMMQAKGFSGSFGIVTDFIGTKNYATLAQLDEMYAAGWDMFNHTATHASLTGVSAAEAEEEVRAARAFLLRHRMARGADYLAYPYGDYNEATVDIVARYSRYARTVTGGYELDPPINPHRLKAIELVNGIEPAVYQDAIRTAAREGSTVIFFLHRIEDAGEATSMLHTADFQAFLDELDAQRGTVDIMTVSQWAQSLAH
;
A
#
# COMPACT_ATOMS: atom_id res chain seq x y z
N MET A 1 2.31 -43.98 -51.19
CA MET A 1 3.50 -43.23 -51.65
C MET A 1 3.08 -41.81 -51.95
N ARG A 2 3.73 -40.84 -51.28
CA ARG A 2 3.91 -39.41 -51.61
C ARG A 2 2.70 -38.49 -51.86
N ASN A 3 2.75 -37.39 -51.08
CA ASN A 3 2.46 -35.98 -51.40
C ASN A 3 1.00 -35.49 -51.33
N ARG A 4 0.66 -34.27 -50.87
CA ARG A 4 1.30 -33.16 -50.13
C ARG A 4 0.24 -32.01 -50.04
N TRP A 5 0.33 -31.14 -49.01
CA TRP A 5 -0.28 -29.79 -48.82
C TRP A 5 -1.77 -29.62 -48.46
N ILE A 6 -2.23 -28.56 -47.76
CA ILE A 6 -1.78 -27.62 -46.69
C ILE A 6 -3.10 -26.93 -46.25
N GLY A 7 -3.33 -26.77 -44.94
CA GLY A 7 -4.45 -26.00 -44.37
C GLY A 7 -4.08 -24.51 -44.15
N PRO A 8 -5.04 -23.58 -44.18
CA PRO A 8 -4.76 -22.14 -44.05
C PRO A 8 -4.57 -21.71 -42.59
N ILE A 9 -3.60 -20.82 -42.41
CA ILE A 9 -3.24 -20.10 -41.20
C ILE A 9 -4.15 -18.86 -41.09
N MET A 10 -4.83 -18.69 -39.94
CA MET A 10 -5.53 -17.46 -39.57
C MET A 10 -4.50 -16.42 -39.12
N GLY A 11 -4.56 -15.24 -39.74
CA GLY A 11 -3.67 -14.12 -39.47
C GLY A 11 -4.08 -13.34 -38.22
N VAL A 12 -3.10 -13.06 -37.36
CA VAL A 12 -3.13 -12.05 -36.31
C VAL A 12 -2.79 -10.70 -36.96
N LEU A 13 -3.69 -9.72 -36.84
CA LEU A 13 -3.44 -8.34 -37.23
C LEU A 13 -2.64 -7.65 -36.12
N LEU A 14 -1.41 -7.25 -36.44
CA LEU A 14 -0.60 -6.31 -35.67
C LEU A 14 -1.03 -4.88 -36.02
N LEU A 15 -1.51 -4.12 -35.04
CA LEU A 15 -1.63 -2.66 -35.14
C LEU A 15 -0.31 -2.03 -34.70
N THR A 16 0.23 -1.20 -35.59
CA THR A 16 1.55 -0.59 -35.56
C THR A 16 1.66 0.55 -34.57
N GLY A 17 2.61 0.47 -33.64
CA GLY A 17 3.08 1.61 -32.85
C GLY A 17 3.91 2.58 -33.68
N TRP A 18 3.71 3.88 -33.45
CA TRP A 18 4.61 4.93 -33.93
C TRP A 18 5.72 5.10 -32.89
N ALA A 19 6.92 4.62 -33.21
CA ALA A 19 8.12 4.87 -32.43
C ALA A 19 8.74 6.21 -32.84
N TYR A 20 8.82 7.13 -31.89
CA TYR A 20 9.62 8.35 -31.96
C TYR A 20 11.07 8.01 -31.59
N THR A 21 12.01 8.23 -32.51
CA THR A 21 13.46 8.06 -32.27
C THR A 21 14.09 9.41 -31.94
N PRO A 22 14.82 9.58 -30.82
CA PRO A 22 15.68 10.74 -30.66
C PRO A 22 17.05 10.46 -31.31
N ALA A 23 17.50 11.41 -32.14
CA ALA A 23 18.84 11.42 -32.68
C ALA A 23 19.81 12.00 -31.64
N GLU A 24 20.91 11.30 -31.41
CA GLU A 24 22.08 11.78 -30.67
C GLU A 24 22.71 12.99 -31.38
N GLY A 25 22.98 14.04 -30.62
CA GLY A 25 23.63 15.26 -31.09
C GLY A 25 24.35 15.96 -29.95
N ASP A 26 25.68 15.79 -29.95
CA ASP A 26 26.70 16.44 -29.13
C ASP A 26 26.38 17.90 -28.72
N ALA A 27 26.37 18.17 -27.41
CA ALA A 27 26.56 19.52 -26.88
C ALA A 27 27.28 19.45 -25.53
N ARG A 28 28.61 19.62 -25.58
CA ARG A 28 29.44 20.03 -24.44
C ARG A 28 28.89 21.35 -23.88
N ALA A 29 28.34 21.32 -22.65
CA ALA A 29 28.12 22.51 -21.84
C ALA A 29 29.12 22.51 -20.68
N GLN A 30 29.95 23.54 -20.68
CA GLN A 30 30.95 23.85 -19.65
C GLN A 30 30.24 24.16 -18.33
N GLY A 31 30.88 23.75 -17.22
CA GLY A 31 30.37 23.95 -15.87
C GLY A 31 30.03 25.41 -15.57
N ALA A 32 28.76 25.64 -15.29
CA ALA A 32 28.30 26.82 -14.57
C ALA A 32 28.06 26.39 -13.12
N ALA A 33 28.75 27.06 -12.20
CA ALA A 33 28.55 26.88 -10.77
C ALA A 33 27.06 27.13 -10.43
N VAL A 34 26.46 26.16 -9.72
CA VAL A 34 25.17 26.32 -9.08
C VAL A 34 25.28 27.50 -8.11
N PRO A 35 24.45 28.55 -8.20
CA PRO A 35 24.42 29.54 -7.15
C PRO A 35 23.83 28.86 -5.91
N GLU A 36 24.63 28.77 -4.86
CA GLU A 36 24.22 28.46 -3.49
C GLU A 36 23.04 29.39 -3.15
N LYS A 37 21.82 28.85 -3.17
CA LYS A 37 20.64 29.57 -2.69
C LYS A 37 20.87 29.87 -1.22
N ALA A 38 21.08 31.15 -0.91
CA ALA A 38 20.89 31.66 0.44
C ALA A 38 19.48 31.26 0.90
N GLN A 39 19.41 30.36 1.88
CA GLN A 39 18.19 29.99 2.59
C GLN A 39 17.70 31.25 3.30
N ALA A 40 16.76 31.97 2.69
CA ALA A 40 15.99 32.97 3.41
C ALA A 40 15.17 32.20 4.46
N ALA A 41 15.38 32.50 5.74
CA ALA A 41 14.59 31.91 6.82
C ALA A 41 13.10 32.19 6.54
N ALA A 42 12.33 31.13 6.28
CA ALA A 42 10.89 31.23 6.16
C ALA A 42 10.36 31.85 7.48
N LYS A 43 9.52 32.88 7.36
CA LYS A 43 8.87 33.48 8.53
C LYS A 43 7.83 32.48 9.02
N THR A 44 7.96 32.04 10.27
CA THR A 44 7.00 31.14 10.91
C THR A 44 5.65 31.81 11.09
N ALA A 45 4.58 31.01 11.18
CA ALA A 45 3.22 31.54 11.35
C ALA A 45 3.06 32.35 12.65
N PHE A 46 3.85 32.02 13.69
CA PHE A 46 3.76 32.61 15.02
C PHE A 46 5.12 33.10 15.52
N ASP A 47 5.14 34.27 16.16
CA ASP A 47 6.37 34.99 16.56
C ASP A 47 7.17 34.26 17.65
N ASP A 48 6.54 33.36 18.41
CA ASP A 48 7.15 32.56 19.49
C ASP A 48 7.50 31.12 19.08
N VAL A 49 7.34 30.78 17.80
CA VAL A 49 7.78 29.50 17.24
C VAL A 49 8.96 29.77 16.32
N ALA A 50 10.15 29.38 16.73
CA ALA A 50 11.34 29.47 15.88
C ALA A 50 11.24 28.47 14.73
N ALA A 51 11.77 28.78 13.54
CA ALA A 51 11.79 27.86 12.40
C ALA A 51 12.56 26.55 12.69
N THR A 52 13.45 26.56 13.70
CA THR A 52 14.18 25.37 14.18
C THR A 52 13.44 24.61 15.29
N HIS A 53 12.26 25.06 15.70
CA HIS A 53 11.46 24.35 16.69
C HIS A 53 10.98 23.03 16.06
N TRP A 54 11.10 21.92 16.79
CA TRP A 54 10.80 20.57 16.27
C TRP A 54 9.36 20.40 15.76
N ALA A 55 8.42 21.22 16.26
CA ALA A 55 7.02 21.25 15.83
C ALA A 55 6.69 22.39 14.85
N ALA A 56 7.68 23.17 14.36
CA ALA A 56 7.41 24.36 13.54
C ALA A 56 6.60 24.02 12.28
N GLU A 57 7.03 23.02 11.53
CA GLU A 57 6.35 22.53 10.33
C GLU A 57 4.91 22.09 10.63
N ALA A 58 4.70 21.28 11.68
CA ALA A 58 3.37 20.85 12.10
C ALA A 58 2.48 22.05 12.46
N ILE A 59 2.99 22.99 13.24
CA ILE A 59 2.25 24.18 13.68
C ILE A 59 1.88 25.05 12.49
N GLU A 60 2.82 25.26 11.56
CA GLU A 60 2.63 26.07 10.36
C GLU A 60 1.60 25.45 9.43
N GLU A 61 1.71 24.16 9.13
CA GLU A 61 0.78 23.48 8.24
C GLU A 61 -0.62 23.42 8.85
N MET A 62 -0.74 23.06 10.13
CA MET A 62 -2.03 22.99 10.83
C MET A 62 -2.68 24.37 10.98
N ALA A 63 -1.90 25.45 11.02
CA ALA A 63 -2.40 26.82 10.93
C ALA A 63 -2.78 27.21 9.50
N ARG A 64 -2.00 26.81 8.50
CA ARG A 64 -2.28 27.04 7.07
C ARG A 64 -3.60 26.43 6.65
N VAL A 65 -3.93 25.26 7.18
CA VAL A 65 -5.21 24.58 6.92
C VAL A 65 -6.30 24.91 7.97
N GLU A 66 -6.10 25.98 8.73
CA GLU A 66 -7.06 26.62 9.65
C GLU A 66 -7.58 25.74 10.81
N ILE A 67 -6.88 24.64 11.13
CA ILE A 67 -7.22 23.79 12.28
C ILE A 67 -6.76 24.47 13.57
N ILE A 68 -5.54 24.99 13.57
CA ILE A 68 -4.91 25.63 14.73
C ILE A 68 -4.92 27.15 14.56
N ASN A 69 -5.27 27.85 15.64
CA ASN A 69 -5.11 29.29 15.76
C ASN A 69 -4.11 29.64 16.88
N GLY A 70 -3.42 30.77 16.69
CA GLY A 70 -2.66 31.42 17.74
C GLY A 70 -3.55 32.24 18.67
N TYR A 71 -2.93 32.82 19.69
CA TYR A 71 -3.53 33.79 20.59
C TYR A 71 -3.28 35.22 20.09
N ASP A 72 -3.91 36.19 20.77
CA ASP A 72 -3.63 37.61 20.57
C ASP A 72 -2.12 37.90 20.61
N GLY A 73 -1.66 38.73 19.68
CA GLY A 73 -0.23 39.07 19.54
C GLY A 73 0.59 38.10 18.69
N ASN A 74 -0.05 37.28 17.86
CA ASN A 74 0.59 36.35 16.91
C ASN A 74 1.47 35.28 17.59
N VAL A 75 1.05 34.76 18.75
CA VAL A 75 1.79 33.76 19.53
C VAL A 75 1.04 32.42 19.60
N PHE A 76 1.76 31.31 19.51
CA PHE A 76 1.21 29.95 19.58
C PHE A 76 1.27 29.34 20.98
N ARG A 77 2.28 29.68 21.78
CA ARG A 77 2.58 29.11 23.11
C ARG A 77 2.79 27.58 23.07
N PRO A 78 3.85 27.08 22.41
CA PRO A 78 4.03 25.65 22.13
C PRO A 78 4.06 24.77 23.38
N SER A 79 4.55 25.27 24.51
CA SER A 79 4.68 24.51 25.77
C SER A 79 3.46 24.58 26.68
N ASN A 80 2.41 25.32 26.31
CA ASN A 80 1.20 25.38 27.14
C ASN A 80 0.46 24.03 27.08
N PRO A 81 -0.15 23.59 28.21
CA PRO A 81 -1.01 22.41 28.22
C PRO A 81 -2.27 22.64 27.39
N VAL A 82 -2.86 21.54 26.90
CA VAL A 82 -4.15 21.53 26.20
C VAL A 82 -5.22 20.93 27.10
N THR A 83 -6.34 21.62 27.26
CA THR A 83 -7.51 21.08 27.97
C THR A 83 -8.31 20.10 27.11
N ARG A 84 -9.10 19.22 27.75
CA ARG A 84 -9.97 18.27 27.04
C ARG A 84 -10.91 18.97 26.05
N GLU A 85 -11.50 20.11 26.42
CA GLU A 85 -12.39 20.84 25.50
C GLU A 85 -11.66 21.53 24.35
N GLU A 86 -10.42 22.00 24.56
CA GLU A 86 -9.58 22.53 23.48
C GLU A 86 -9.17 21.42 22.52
N PHE A 87 -8.83 20.23 23.04
CA PHE A 87 -8.53 19.08 22.20
C PHE A 87 -9.74 18.61 21.40
N ALA A 88 -10.94 18.54 22.00
CA ALA A 88 -12.17 18.19 21.27
C ALA A 88 -12.41 19.11 20.07
N VAL A 89 -12.16 20.42 20.23
CA VAL A 89 -12.27 21.39 19.14
C VAL A 89 -11.21 21.16 18.06
N LEU A 90 -9.97 20.85 18.44
CA LEU A 90 -8.92 20.51 17.47
C LEU A 90 -9.27 19.22 16.71
N LEU A 91 -9.70 18.18 17.42
CA LEU A 91 -10.10 16.90 16.84
C LEU A 91 -11.25 17.07 15.85
N ALA A 92 -12.31 17.79 16.25
CA ALA A 92 -13.48 18.04 15.41
C ALA A 92 -13.13 18.82 14.14
N LYS A 93 -12.24 19.83 14.24
CA LYS A 93 -11.75 20.59 13.08
C LYS A 93 -10.83 19.79 12.18
N THR A 94 -9.97 18.95 12.75
CA THR A 94 -9.07 18.09 11.97
C THR A 94 -9.85 17.09 11.13
N PHE A 95 -10.83 16.42 11.73
CA PHE A 95 -11.54 15.29 11.10
C PHE A 95 -12.96 15.61 10.63
N ASP A 96 -13.25 16.89 10.41
CA ASP A 96 -14.50 17.38 9.82
C ASP A 96 -15.75 16.77 10.48
N LEU A 97 -15.79 16.74 11.82
CA LEU A 97 -16.88 16.09 12.55
C LEU A 97 -18.18 16.89 12.41
N GLU A 98 -19.24 16.20 11.96
CA GLU A 98 -20.58 16.73 11.69
C GLU A 98 -21.10 17.56 12.88
N SER A 99 -21.67 18.74 12.58
CA SER A 99 -22.05 19.86 13.47
C SER A 99 -21.03 20.99 13.64
N VAL A 100 -19.73 20.73 13.55
CA VAL A 100 -18.71 21.80 13.70
C VAL A 100 -18.40 22.48 12.38
N THR A 101 -18.49 21.76 11.27
CA THR A 101 -17.95 22.21 9.97
C THR A 101 -19.01 22.45 8.89
N ASP A 102 -20.12 21.73 8.93
CA ASP A 102 -21.24 21.86 7.98
C ASP A 102 -22.38 22.78 8.49
N GLY A 103 -22.31 23.20 9.75
CA GLY A 103 -23.33 24.02 10.41
C GLY A 103 -24.61 23.24 10.78
N SER A 104 -24.56 21.91 10.76
CA SER A 104 -25.63 21.08 11.30
C SER A 104 -25.79 21.32 12.80
N PRO A 105 -27.02 21.37 13.34
CA PRO A 105 -27.21 21.61 14.76
C PRO A 105 -26.67 20.43 15.58
N ALA A 106 -25.86 20.73 16.59
CA ALA A 106 -25.51 19.77 17.64
C ALA A 106 -26.78 19.21 18.31
N PRO A 107 -26.70 18.04 19.00
CA PRO A 107 -27.81 17.48 19.75
C PRO A 107 -28.47 18.51 20.67
N ALA A 108 -29.81 18.52 20.70
CA ALA A 108 -30.56 19.45 21.54
C ALA A 108 -30.42 19.15 23.05
N GLU A 109 -30.08 17.90 23.39
CA GLU A 109 -29.80 17.44 24.75
C GLU A 109 -28.32 17.14 24.88
N ALA A 110 -27.72 17.52 26.00
CA ALA A 110 -26.31 17.28 26.28
C ALA A 110 -26.07 15.80 26.59
N THR A 111 -25.01 15.22 26.02
CA THR A 111 -24.60 13.85 26.33
C THR A 111 -23.91 13.78 27.70
N PHE A 112 -23.12 14.80 28.03
CA PHE A 112 -22.33 14.84 29.26
C PHE A 112 -23.00 15.71 30.33
N ALA A 113 -22.95 15.24 31.58
CA ALA A 113 -23.59 15.90 32.71
C ALA A 113 -23.03 17.30 33.02
N ASP A 114 -21.79 17.60 32.61
CA ASP A 114 -21.05 18.84 32.88
C ASP A 114 -20.82 19.72 31.63
N VAL A 115 -21.47 19.39 30.51
CA VAL A 115 -21.34 20.10 29.22
C VAL A 115 -22.69 20.73 28.86
N ALA A 116 -22.92 21.96 29.34
CA ALA A 116 -24.18 22.66 29.08
C ALA A 116 -24.26 23.21 27.63
N PRO A 117 -25.46 23.18 26.99
CA PRO A 117 -25.72 23.87 25.73
C PRO A 117 -25.36 25.36 25.83
N GLY A 118 -24.64 25.88 24.83
CA GLY A 118 -24.15 27.27 24.80
C GLY A 118 -22.72 27.47 25.31
N ARG A 119 -22.06 26.42 25.80
CA ARG A 119 -20.59 26.40 25.94
C ARG A 119 -19.95 26.54 24.56
N TRP A 120 -18.87 27.32 24.45
CA TRP A 120 -18.17 27.57 23.17
C TRP A 120 -17.64 26.29 22.49
N SER A 121 -17.37 25.25 23.27
CA SER A 121 -16.91 23.92 22.85
C SER A 121 -18.02 22.86 22.85
N PHE A 122 -19.29 23.24 23.08
CA PHE A 122 -20.42 22.30 23.15
C PHE A 122 -20.48 21.42 21.89
N ASP A 123 -20.61 22.04 20.72
CA ASP A 123 -20.76 21.32 19.44
C ASP A 123 -19.57 20.37 19.18
N ALA A 124 -18.35 20.81 19.48
CA ALA A 124 -17.16 19.98 19.28
C ALA A 124 -17.07 18.80 20.25
N ILE A 125 -17.49 18.98 21.51
CA ILE A 125 -17.50 17.90 22.49
C ILE A 125 -18.56 16.86 22.11
N GLU A 126 -19.75 17.31 21.72
CA GLU A 126 -20.83 16.41 21.29
C GLU A 126 -20.46 15.67 19.98
N ALA A 127 -19.86 16.37 19.00
CA ALA A 127 -19.37 15.75 17.77
C ALA A 127 -18.28 14.71 18.01
N ALA A 128 -17.46 14.90 19.05
CA ALA A 128 -16.36 14.02 19.41
C ALA A 128 -16.76 12.87 20.36
N GLU A 129 -18.00 12.79 20.84
CA GLU A 129 -18.45 11.85 21.88
C GLU A 129 -17.95 10.42 21.65
N LEU A 130 -18.17 9.89 20.45
CA LEU A 130 -17.86 8.51 20.10
C LEU A 130 -16.35 8.20 20.17
N TYR A 131 -15.51 9.22 19.93
CA TYR A 131 -14.07 9.05 19.79
C TYR A 131 -13.32 9.50 21.04
N PHE A 132 -13.85 10.51 21.73
CA PHE A 132 -13.27 11.10 22.93
C PHE A 132 -14.30 11.13 24.08
N PRO A 133 -14.63 9.95 24.65
CA PRO A 133 -15.67 9.84 25.66
C PRO A 133 -15.27 10.47 27.00
N GLY A 134 -16.28 10.76 27.81
CA GLY A 134 -16.16 11.12 29.21
C GLY A 134 -16.18 9.89 30.13
N ASP A 135 -15.90 10.11 31.40
CA ASP A 135 -15.89 9.06 32.41
C ASP A 135 -17.31 8.67 32.83
N ALA A 136 -17.54 7.38 32.98
CA ALA A 136 -18.82 6.84 33.43
C ALA A 136 -19.10 7.22 34.89
N GLU A 137 -20.30 7.71 35.16
CA GLU A 137 -20.73 8.12 36.50
C GLU A 137 -21.92 7.29 37.00
N SER A 138 -22.05 7.22 38.33
CA SER A 138 -23.15 6.50 38.99
C SER A 138 -24.54 7.08 38.71
N SER A 139 -24.60 8.33 38.25
CA SER A 139 -25.81 9.07 37.86
C SER A 139 -26.38 8.64 36.50
N GLY A 140 -25.63 7.88 35.70
CA GLY A 140 -26.03 7.36 34.40
C GLY A 140 -25.66 8.22 33.19
N MET A 141 -25.32 9.49 33.37
CA MET A 141 -24.72 10.33 32.31
C MET A 141 -23.21 10.47 32.55
N PRO A 142 -22.36 10.31 31.52
CA PRO A 142 -20.92 10.48 31.66
C PRO A 142 -20.54 11.94 31.96
N VAL A 143 -19.34 12.14 32.52
CA VAL A 143 -18.73 13.46 32.79
C VAL A 143 -17.53 13.66 31.89
N PHE A 144 -17.48 14.77 31.16
CA PHE A 144 -16.42 15.01 30.18
C PHE A 144 -15.20 15.73 30.77
N GLU A 145 -15.37 16.50 31.85
CA GLU A 145 -14.36 17.38 32.45
C GLU A 145 -13.71 18.38 31.46
N PRO A 146 -14.46 19.31 30.85
CA PRO A 146 -13.97 20.22 29.81
C PRO A 146 -12.66 20.96 30.15
N LYS A 147 -12.48 21.32 31.43
CA LYS A 147 -11.35 22.12 31.91
C LYS A 147 -10.16 21.30 32.41
N ALA A 148 -10.28 19.97 32.49
CA ALA A 148 -9.15 19.12 32.82
C ALA A 148 -8.13 19.16 31.68
N GLU A 149 -6.85 18.98 32.03
CA GLU A 149 -5.78 18.84 31.04
C GLU A 149 -5.90 17.49 30.34
N ALA A 150 -5.75 17.46 29.01
CA ALA A 150 -5.80 16.22 28.25
C ALA A 150 -4.50 15.43 28.44
N THR A 151 -4.61 14.12 28.63
CA THR A 151 -3.46 13.23 28.71
C THR A 151 -2.99 12.81 27.32
N ARG A 152 -1.74 12.36 27.23
CA ARG A 152 -1.16 11.89 25.97
C ARG A 152 -1.85 10.63 25.45
N GLU A 153 -2.23 9.69 26.32
CA GLU A 153 -2.95 8.47 25.92
C GLU A 153 -4.35 8.77 25.40
N ASP A 154 -5.06 9.72 26.03
CA ASP A 154 -6.39 10.15 25.62
C ASP A 154 -6.39 10.72 24.20
N VAL A 155 -5.41 11.59 23.90
CA VAL A 155 -5.25 12.18 22.57
C VAL A 155 -4.96 11.11 21.52
N ALA A 156 -4.02 10.19 21.81
CA ALA A 156 -3.67 9.11 20.90
C ALA A 156 -4.88 8.19 20.62
N ALA A 157 -5.59 7.79 21.67
CA ALA A 157 -6.75 6.92 21.56
C ALA A 157 -7.90 7.58 20.79
N ALA A 158 -8.17 8.86 21.04
CA ALA A 158 -9.22 9.60 20.36
C ALA A 158 -8.97 9.71 18.85
N ILE A 159 -7.73 9.99 18.44
CA ILE A 159 -7.38 10.08 17.02
C ILE A 159 -7.49 8.70 16.35
N ALA A 160 -6.96 7.64 16.97
CA ALA A 160 -7.06 6.29 16.42
C ALA A 160 -8.52 5.81 16.28
N ARG A 161 -9.39 6.13 17.24
CA ARG A 161 -10.83 5.85 17.14
C ARG A 161 -11.49 6.67 16.03
N THR A 162 -11.13 7.95 15.90
CA THR A 162 -11.69 8.84 14.85
C THR A 162 -11.38 8.32 13.45
N LEU A 163 -10.18 7.76 13.26
CA LEU A 163 -9.75 7.16 11.99
C LEU A 163 -10.21 5.70 11.82
N GLY A 164 -10.91 5.12 12.80
CA GLY A 164 -11.38 3.74 12.77
C GLY A 164 -10.28 2.68 12.92
N TYR A 165 -9.07 3.07 13.34
CA TYR A 165 -7.93 2.16 13.54
C TYR A 165 -8.04 1.32 14.83
N ALA A 166 -8.86 1.78 15.79
CA ALA A 166 -9.13 1.06 17.03
C ALA A 166 -10.07 -0.16 16.87
N ALA A 167 -10.34 -0.62 15.63
CA ALA A 167 -11.11 -1.83 15.40
C ALA A 167 -10.32 -3.09 15.81
N ALA A 168 -11.05 -4.10 16.31
CA ALA A 168 -10.58 -5.20 17.15
C ALA A 168 -9.54 -6.15 16.51
N THR A 169 -8.25 -5.76 16.41
CA THR A 169 -7.15 -6.70 16.09
C THR A 169 -5.74 -6.25 16.51
N HIS A 170 -5.52 -5.04 17.02
CA HIS A 170 -4.16 -4.63 17.40
C HIS A 170 -3.73 -5.28 18.72
N ASP A 171 -2.73 -6.15 18.68
CA ASP A 171 -2.09 -6.71 19.88
C ASP A 171 -1.28 -5.62 20.58
N ASP A 172 -1.20 -5.70 21.90
CA ASP A 172 -0.40 -4.85 22.79
C ASP A 172 1.11 -4.90 22.48
N THR A 173 1.54 -5.65 21.46
CA THR A 173 2.94 -5.78 21.02
C THR A 173 3.59 -4.44 20.73
N ASP A 174 2.91 -3.51 20.07
CA ASP A 174 3.46 -2.20 19.72
C ASP A 174 3.72 -1.32 20.96
N LEU A 175 3.04 -1.61 22.08
CA LEU A 175 3.30 -0.94 23.35
C LEU A 175 4.55 -1.49 24.06
N ARG A 176 4.95 -2.74 23.81
CA ARG A 176 6.02 -3.41 24.59
C ARG A 176 7.40 -2.79 24.40
N VAL A 177 7.57 -1.92 23.41
CA VAL A 177 8.80 -1.15 23.19
C VAL A 177 9.00 -0.07 24.26
N PHE A 178 7.94 0.35 24.96
CA PHE A 178 7.99 1.41 25.97
C PHE A 178 8.15 0.86 27.39
N ARG A 179 9.03 1.49 28.18
CA ARG A 179 9.33 1.09 29.56
C ARG A 179 8.16 1.29 30.53
N ASP A 180 7.30 2.25 30.23
CA ASP A 180 6.11 2.65 30.98
C ASP A 180 4.82 2.18 30.28
N ALA A 181 4.90 1.17 29.42
CA ALA A 181 3.73 0.60 28.76
C ALA A 181 2.65 0.10 29.74
N ALA A 182 3.04 -0.25 30.97
CA ALA A 182 2.12 -0.66 32.03
C ALA A 182 1.27 0.50 32.59
N ASP A 183 1.68 1.74 32.36
CA ASP A 183 0.98 2.94 32.83
C ASP A 183 -0.14 3.39 31.87
N VAL A 184 -0.25 2.75 30.69
CA VAL A 184 -1.35 2.98 29.74
C VAL A 184 -2.64 2.36 30.27
N ALA A 185 -3.69 3.16 30.40
CA ALA A 185 -4.95 2.71 30.99
C ALA A 185 -5.57 1.54 30.20
N PRO A 186 -6.08 0.48 30.86
CA PRO A 186 -6.59 -0.72 30.18
C PRO A 186 -7.63 -0.48 29.08
N GLY A 187 -8.50 0.52 29.23
CA GLY A 187 -9.57 0.83 28.28
C GLY A 187 -9.14 1.59 27.01
N VAL A 188 -7.86 2.00 26.91
CA VAL A 188 -7.35 2.74 25.75
C VAL A 188 -6.15 2.05 25.08
N ARG A 189 -5.70 0.90 25.60
CA ARG A 189 -4.45 0.25 25.16
C ARG A 189 -4.46 -0.13 23.69
N ASP A 190 -5.58 -0.69 23.22
CA ASP A 190 -5.79 -1.07 21.82
C ASP A 190 -5.71 0.14 20.88
N ALA A 191 -6.37 1.23 21.24
CA ALA A 191 -6.38 2.46 20.46
C ALA A 191 -5.00 3.15 20.47
N VAL A 192 -4.29 3.13 21.60
CA VAL A 192 -2.92 3.65 21.69
C VAL A 192 -1.96 2.79 20.87
N ALA A 193 -2.05 1.46 20.95
CA ALA A 193 -1.26 0.53 20.15
C ALA A 193 -1.48 0.77 18.65
N ALA A 194 -2.74 0.91 18.23
CA ALA A 194 -3.08 1.28 16.85
C ALA A 194 -2.47 2.64 16.46
N ALA A 195 -2.57 3.66 17.30
CA ALA A 195 -1.96 4.97 17.02
C ALA A 195 -0.44 4.88 16.80
N ILE A 196 0.24 4.00 17.53
CA ILE A 196 1.69 3.73 17.35
C ILE A 196 1.93 2.97 16.04
N ALA A 197 1.18 1.90 15.78
CA ALA A 197 1.32 1.07 14.58
C ALA A 197 1.13 1.87 13.27
N TYR A 198 0.23 2.85 13.29
CA TYR A 198 -0.03 3.77 12.17
C TYR A 198 0.87 5.02 12.18
N GLY A 199 1.85 5.13 13.09
CA GLY A 199 2.82 6.23 13.14
C GLY A 199 2.23 7.59 13.55
N ILE A 200 1.03 7.61 14.13
CA ILE A 200 0.34 8.82 14.59
C ILE A 200 1.07 9.41 15.81
N VAL A 201 1.55 8.54 16.71
CA VAL A 201 2.25 8.91 17.93
C VAL A 201 3.44 7.97 18.18
N GLY A 202 4.54 8.52 18.66
CA GLY A 202 5.72 7.76 19.11
C GLY A 202 6.04 7.98 20.59
N GLY A 203 7.14 7.40 21.06
CA GLY A 203 7.67 7.64 22.41
C GLY A 203 8.75 8.73 22.46
N TYR A 204 9.30 8.93 23.65
CA TYR A 204 10.41 9.83 23.91
C TYR A 204 11.75 9.07 23.86
N ALA A 205 12.84 9.80 23.66
CA ALA A 205 14.20 9.24 23.55
C ALA A 205 14.67 8.44 24.79
N ASP A 206 14.03 8.62 25.95
CA ASP A 206 14.30 7.82 27.16
C ASP A 206 13.63 6.43 27.14
N GLY A 207 12.92 6.10 26.06
CA GLY A 207 12.18 4.85 25.88
C GLY A 207 10.82 4.83 26.60
N THR A 208 10.26 5.99 26.92
CA THR A 208 8.94 6.12 27.56
C THR A 208 7.87 6.62 26.58
N PHE A 209 6.61 6.27 26.81
CA PHE A 209 5.45 6.83 26.10
C PHE A 209 4.84 8.01 26.86
N ARG A 210 4.92 8.01 28.20
CA ARG A 210 4.34 8.98 29.14
C ARG A 210 2.81 9.12 29.02
N PRO A 211 2.05 8.02 29.20
CA PRO A 211 0.60 8.00 28.93
C PRO A 211 -0.19 9.05 29.72
N GLN A 212 0.10 9.17 31.01
CA GLN A 212 -0.60 10.06 31.94
C GLN A 212 -0.07 11.51 31.94
N ALA A 213 0.94 11.81 31.13
CA ALA A 213 1.47 13.18 31.07
C ALA A 213 0.49 14.11 30.36
N THR A 214 0.33 15.32 30.89
CA THR A 214 -0.39 16.41 30.21
C THR A 214 0.27 16.69 28.87
N ILE A 215 -0.53 16.72 27.81
CA ILE A 215 -0.04 17.03 26.47
C ILE A 215 0.06 18.55 26.23
N THR A 216 1.13 18.96 25.56
CA THR A 216 1.35 20.36 25.16
C THR A 216 0.75 20.69 23.79
N ARG A 217 0.53 21.98 23.53
CA ARG A 217 0.04 22.46 22.21
C ARG A 217 0.93 22.02 21.05
N ALA A 218 2.25 22.02 21.23
CA ALA A 218 3.19 21.55 20.20
C ALA A 218 3.06 20.05 19.94
N GLU A 219 2.89 19.24 20.99
CA GLU A 219 2.66 17.79 20.85
C GLU A 219 1.33 17.49 20.19
N THR A 220 0.24 18.16 20.60
CA THR A 220 -1.06 18.01 19.96
C THR A 220 -1.00 18.38 18.48
N ALA A 221 -0.35 19.50 18.11
CA ALA A 221 -0.17 19.90 16.72
C ALA A 221 0.60 18.84 15.91
N ALA A 222 1.69 18.32 16.46
CA ALA A 222 2.52 17.32 15.78
C ALA A 222 1.84 15.96 15.63
N ILE A 223 1.03 15.53 16.61
CA ILE A 223 0.28 14.27 16.51
C ILE A 223 -0.84 14.39 15.48
N LEU A 224 -1.62 15.48 15.50
CA LEU A 224 -2.67 15.73 14.50
C LEU A 224 -2.09 15.89 13.10
N TYR A 225 -0.93 16.55 12.97
CA TYR A 225 -0.20 16.63 11.70
C TYR A 225 0.15 15.23 11.19
N ARG A 226 0.78 14.38 12.01
CA ARG A 226 1.14 13.02 11.60
C ARG A 226 -0.06 12.18 11.18
N ALA A 227 -1.16 12.33 11.90
CA ALA A 227 -2.41 11.65 11.60
C ALA A 227 -2.97 11.96 10.21
N VAL A 228 -2.64 13.12 9.63
CA VAL A 228 -3.21 13.61 8.36
C VAL A 228 -2.17 13.65 7.23
N PHE A 229 -0.99 14.21 7.50
CA PHE A 229 0.03 14.51 6.50
C PHE A 229 1.19 13.52 6.49
N GLY A 230 1.31 12.64 7.50
CA GLY A 230 2.44 11.71 7.63
C GLY A 230 3.62 12.30 8.40
N PRO A 231 4.84 11.74 8.27
CA PRO A 231 6.00 12.17 9.03
C PRO A 231 6.44 13.61 8.68
N LEU A 232 7.09 14.30 9.63
CA LEU A 232 7.63 15.65 9.43
C LEU A 232 8.88 15.61 8.53
N GLU A 233 8.99 16.55 7.59
CA GLU A 233 10.10 16.64 6.63
C GLU A 233 11.40 17.17 7.25
N THR A 234 11.30 18.08 8.23
CA THR A 234 12.44 18.84 8.76
C THR A 234 13.21 18.17 9.90
N GLY A 235 13.41 16.85 9.82
CA GLY A 235 14.18 16.06 10.79
C GLY A 235 15.67 16.45 10.93
N ALA A 236 15.99 17.61 11.49
CA ALA A 236 17.17 17.77 12.31
C ALA A 236 16.93 16.96 13.58
N GLY A 237 17.41 15.72 13.56
CA GLY A 237 17.17 14.74 14.60
C GLY A 237 17.36 15.31 16.01
N THR A 238 16.39 15.02 16.87
CA THR A 238 16.81 14.37 18.10
C THR A 238 17.33 13.00 17.69
N ALA A 239 18.58 12.68 18.06
CA ALA A 239 19.10 11.33 17.94
C ALA A 239 18.07 10.31 18.48
N ASP A 240 17.96 9.19 17.78
CA ASP A 240 17.19 7.98 18.13
C ASP A 240 15.68 7.96 17.83
N GLU A 241 15.29 8.11 16.55
CA GLU A 241 14.16 7.35 16.01
C GLU A 241 14.70 6.15 15.22
N PRO A 242 14.31 4.90 15.54
CA PRO A 242 14.61 3.78 14.66
C PRO A 242 13.84 3.98 13.36
N ALA A 243 14.58 4.15 12.27
CA ALA A 243 14.09 3.89 10.93
C ALA A 243 13.68 2.41 10.86
N GLY A 244 12.40 2.16 11.04
CA GLY A 244 11.80 0.84 10.92
C GLY A 244 10.44 1.02 10.28
N ARG A 245 10.41 1.02 8.94
CA ARG A 245 9.23 0.55 8.21
C ARG A 245 8.83 -0.76 8.86
N PRO A 246 7.55 -1.01 9.19
CA PRO A 246 7.14 -2.35 9.56
C PRO A 246 7.50 -3.24 8.37
N ASP A 247 8.49 -4.09 8.61
CA ASP A 247 8.83 -5.22 7.78
C ASP A 247 7.55 -6.08 7.80
N THR A 248 6.66 -5.83 6.84
CA THR A 248 5.44 -6.63 6.70
C THR A 248 5.92 -7.98 6.24
N ALA A 249 6.12 -8.88 7.21
CA ALA A 249 6.38 -10.28 7.01
C ALA A 249 5.51 -10.79 5.86
N MET A 250 6.17 -11.28 4.81
CA MET A 250 5.49 -11.82 3.65
C MET A 250 4.63 -13.02 4.08
N PRO A 251 3.34 -13.13 3.73
CA PRO A 251 2.55 -14.36 3.89
C PRO A 251 2.98 -15.49 2.93
N ALA A 252 4.23 -15.48 2.46
CA ALA A 252 4.86 -16.57 1.74
C ALA A 252 6.01 -17.10 2.60
N GLU A 253 6.04 -18.42 2.82
CA GLU A 253 7.11 -19.02 3.62
C GLU A 253 8.41 -19.01 2.82
N LEU A 254 9.40 -18.25 3.30
CA LEU A 254 10.75 -18.25 2.76
C LEU A 254 11.35 -19.66 2.91
N ILE A 255 11.67 -20.27 1.77
CA ILE A 255 12.37 -21.56 1.74
C ILE A 255 13.87 -21.33 1.91
N THR A 256 14.41 -20.30 1.22
CA THR A 256 15.82 -19.90 1.31
C THR A 256 16.00 -18.51 0.70
N ASP A 257 16.78 -17.66 1.36
CA ASP A 257 17.25 -16.34 0.89
C ASP A 257 18.64 -16.42 0.23
N PHE A 258 19.16 -17.64 0.05
CA PHE A 258 20.47 -17.90 -0.56
C PHE A 258 21.66 -17.25 0.18
N SER A 259 21.47 -16.86 1.44
CA SER A 259 22.49 -16.17 2.23
C SER A 259 23.59 -17.11 2.76
N ASP A 260 23.25 -18.37 3.07
CA ASP A 260 24.19 -19.42 3.45
C ASP A 260 24.83 -20.06 2.21
N ALA A 261 25.82 -19.38 1.63
CA ALA A 261 26.53 -19.85 0.45
C ALA A 261 27.24 -21.21 0.67
N ASP A 262 27.70 -21.49 1.90
CA ASP A 262 28.36 -22.76 2.27
C ASP A 262 27.37 -23.94 2.32
N GLY A 263 26.07 -23.65 2.46
CA GLY A 263 24.98 -24.62 2.39
C GLY A 263 24.65 -25.12 0.98
N TRP A 264 25.17 -24.49 -0.07
CA TRP A 264 24.96 -24.88 -1.47
C TRP A 264 26.14 -25.69 -2.01
N TYR A 265 25.85 -26.84 -2.63
CA TYR A 265 26.82 -27.70 -3.29
C TYR A 265 26.56 -27.81 -4.80
N GLY A 266 27.63 -27.92 -5.59
CA GLY A 266 27.58 -27.93 -7.07
C GLY A 266 28.68 -27.08 -7.69
N THR A 267 28.47 -26.62 -8.93
CA THR A 267 29.40 -25.72 -9.63
C THR A 267 29.08 -24.28 -9.22
N VAL A 268 29.51 -23.87 -8.03
CA VAL A 268 29.26 -22.53 -7.48
C VAL A 268 30.49 -21.65 -7.69
N ALA A 269 30.29 -20.45 -8.25
CA ALA A 269 31.31 -19.39 -8.26
C ALA A 269 30.98 -18.40 -7.14
N HIS A 270 31.73 -18.43 -6.05
CA HIS A 270 31.55 -17.51 -4.93
C HIS A 270 32.39 -16.26 -5.12
N THR A 271 31.77 -15.13 -5.47
CA THR A 271 32.36 -13.80 -5.23
C THR A 271 31.25 -12.77 -5.02
N GLY A 272 31.25 -12.15 -3.85
CA GLY A 272 30.32 -11.08 -3.52
C GLY A 272 30.55 -9.82 -4.36
N ASP A 273 29.44 -9.30 -4.89
CA ASP A 273 29.26 -7.88 -5.12
C ASP A 273 27.87 -7.51 -4.57
N VAL A 274 27.90 -6.80 -3.45
CA VAL A 274 26.78 -6.35 -2.61
C VAL A 274 26.01 -5.16 -3.20
N SER A 275 26.37 -4.68 -4.39
CA SER A 275 25.78 -3.47 -4.99
C SER A 275 24.43 -3.70 -5.69
N ARG A 276 23.98 -4.94 -5.85
CA ARG A 276 22.77 -5.30 -6.60
C ARG A 276 21.66 -5.93 -5.75
N ILE A 277 21.76 -5.88 -4.42
CA ILE A 277 20.84 -6.51 -3.46
C ILE A 277 19.63 -5.60 -3.18
N VAL A 278 18.44 -6.18 -3.03
CA VAL A 278 17.24 -5.45 -2.54
C VAL A 278 16.90 -5.82 -1.08
N GLU A 279 17.18 -7.04 -0.60
CA GLU A 279 16.94 -7.46 0.80
C GLU A 279 17.98 -8.51 1.28
N GLY A 280 18.42 -8.43 2.55
CA GLY A 280 19.32 -9.41 3.18
C GLY A 280 20.83 -9.21 2.95
N ALA A 281 21.66 -10.09 3.54
CA ALA A 281 23.13 -9.93 3.60
C ALA A 281 23.93 -10.75 2.58
N SER A 282 23.33 -11.64 1.78
CA SER A 282 24.05 -12.53 0.82
C SER A 282 23.11 -13.21 -0.19
N SER A 283 23.59 -13.46 -1.43
CA SER A 283 22.91 -14.19 -2.53
C SER A 283 23.91 -15.16 -3.18
N ILE A 284 23.47 -16.14 -3.98
CA ILE A 284 24.39 -16.98 -4.79
C ILE A 284 24.43 -16.52 -6.25
N ILE A 285 25.61 -16.58 -6.86
CA ILE A 285 25.80 -16.30 -8.29
C ILE A 285 26.10 -17.61 -9.00
N LEU A 286 25.28 -17.93 -9.99
CA LEU A 286 25.56 -18.99 -10.95
C LEU A 286 26.18 -18.36 -12.19
N SER A 287 27.36 -18.84 -12.57
CA SER A 287 28.03 -18.45 -13.82
C SER A 287 28.43 -19.70 -14.61
N THR A 288 28.30 -19.65 -15.93
CA THR A 288 28.68 -20.76 -16.82
C THR A 288 29.24 -20.26 -18.14
N ASP A 289 30.14 -21.05 -18.73
CA ASP A 289 30.75 -20.86 -20.04
C ASP A 289 30.62 -22.11 -20.95
N ALA A 290 30.87 -21.94 -22.25
CA ALA A 290 30.85 -22.97 -23.29
C ALA A 290 29.61 -23.90 -23.41
N ASP A 291 28.40 -23.35 -23.57
CA ASP A 291 27.12 -24.09 -23.72
C ASP A 291 26.82 -25.06 -22.55
N ASN A 292 27.42 -24.82 -21.38
CA ASN A 292 27.22 -25.65 -20.21
C ASN A 292 25.99 -25.22 -19.39
N THR A 293 25.56 -26.14 -18.53
CA THR A 293 24.61 -25.86 -17.45
C THR A 293 25.36 -25.85 -16.14
N THR A 294 25.20 -24.79 -15.37
CA THR A 294 25.68 -24.74 -14.00
C THR A 294 24.51 -24.89 -13.03
N THR A 295 24.75 -25.59 -11.91
CA THR A 295 23.72 -25.96 -10.94
C THR A 295 24.23 -25.71 -9.53
N ALA A 296 23.37 -25.20 -8.66
CA ALA A 296 23.56 -25.21 -7.22
C ALA A 296 22.40 -25.98 -6.58
N ALA A 297 22.71 -26.87 -5.63
CA ALA A 297 21.73 -27.60 -4.86
C ALA A 297 21.95 -27.40 -3.36
N ARG A 298 20.89 -27.48 -2.57
CA ARG A 298 20.93 -27.36 -1.11
C ARG A 298 19.94 -28.32 -0.49
N LEU A 299 20.32 -28.92 0.64
CA LEU A 299 19.39 -29.63 1.51
C LEU A 299 18.50 -28.60 2.20
N THR A 300 17.20 -28.80 2.19
CA THR A 300 16.28 -27.86 2.86
C THR A 300 16.46 -27.99 4.38
N GLU A 301 16.57 -26.87 5.10
CA GLU A 301 16.77 -26.86 6.56
C GLU A 301 15.57 -27.47 7.30
N ALA A 302 14.36 -27.27 6.76
CA ALA A 302 13.12 -27.94 7.13
C ALA A 302 12.59 -28.77 5.95
N ALA A 303 11.83 -29.81 6.26
CA ALA A 303 11.24 -30.69 5.25
C ALA A 303 10.19 -29.89 4.43
N LEU A 304 10.42 -29.71 3.13
CA LEU A 304 9.61 -28.88 2.24
C LEU A 304 8.41 -29.67 1.71
N ASP A 305 7.29 -29.59 2.43
CA ASP A 305 6.01 -30.14 1.99
C ASP A 305 5.37 -29.26 0.90
N LEU A 306 5.30 -29.78 -0.34
CA LEU A 306 4.64 -29.12 -1.46
C LEU A 306 3.23 -29.62 -1.73
N SER A 307 2.73 -30.60 -0.96
CA SER A 307 1.40 -31.19 -1.18
C SER A 307 0.25 -30.20 -0.97
N ARG A 308 0.53 -29.12 -0.24
CA ARG A 308 -0.40 -28.02 0.05
C ARG A 308 0.04 -26.68 -0.55
N ALA A 309 1.19 -26.64 -1.21
CA ALA A 309 1.69 -25.45 -1.86
C ALA A 309 0.99 -25.26 -3.20
N ARG A 310 0.67 -24.02 -3.58
CA ARG A 310 0.14 -23.71 -4.92
C ARG A 310 1.23 -23.27 -5.87
N ASN A 311 2.15 -22.46 -5.38
CA ASN A 311 3.24 -21.92 -6.17
C ASN A 311 4.56 -22.01 -5.40
N LEU A 312 5.65 -22.09 -6.16
CA LEU A 312 6.96 -21.64 -5.74
C LEU A 312 7.27 -20.31 -6.44
N MET A 313 7.88 -19.35 -5.75
CA MET A 313 8.38 -18.13 -6.39
C MET A 313 9.90 -18.09 -6.33
N VAL A 314 10.56 -17.86 -7.46
CA VAL A 314 12.02 -17.66 -7.54
C VAL A 314 12.33 -16.24 -7.98
N ARG A 315 13.17 -15.56 -7.18
CA ARG A 315 13.73 -14.26 -7.54
C ARG A 315 15.15 -14.42 -8.05
N LEU A 316 15.40 -13.96 -9.27
CA LEU A 316 16.71 -14.01 -9.89
C LEU A 316 17.03 -12.75 -10.72
N TYR A 317 18.28 -12.31 -10.71
CA TYR A 317 18.78 -11.27 -11.60
C TYR A 317 19.52 -11.92 -12.77
N VAL A 318 19.17 -11.56 -14.01
CA VAL A 318 19.82 -12.05 -15.23
C VAL A 318 20.66 -10.93 -15.83
N GLU A 319 21.98 -11.12 -15.94
CA GLU A 319 22.89 -10.06 -16.42
C GLU A 319 22.78 -9.78 -17.92
N ASP A 320 22.65 -10.82 -18.73
CA ASP A 320 22.58 -10.73 -20.18
C ASP A 320 21.62 -11.82 -20.66
N LEU A 321 20.40 -11.39 -20.99
CA LEU A 321 19.32 -12.31 -21.37
C LEU A 321 19.63 -13.02 -22.69
N GLU A 322 20.38 -12.39 -23.59
CA GLU A 322 20.67 -12.97 -24.90
C GLU A 322 21.56 -14.22 -24.80
N ARG A 323 22.39 -14.28 -23.75
CA ARG A 323 23.27 -15.42 -23.45
C ARG A 323 22.63 -16.48 -22.56
N LEU A 324 21.46 -16.22 -22.00
CA LEU A 324 20.70 -17.20 -21.24
C LEU A 324 19.87 -18.07 -22.20
N SER A 325 19.95 -19.39 -22.05
CA SER A 325 19.06 -20.33 -22.74
C SER A 325 17.79 -20.56 -21.91
N LYS A 326 17.98 -20.94 -20.65
CA LYS A 326 16.92 -21.19 -19.66
C LYS A 326 17.47 -21.08 -18.24
N PHE A 327 16.59 -20.83 -17.28
CA PHE A 327 16.83 -21.25 -15.90
C PHE A 327 15.90 -22.43 -15.55
N GLU A 328 16.25 -23.15 -14.50
CA GLU A 328 15.50 -24.31 -14.03
C GLU A 328 15.49 -24.38 -12.51
N VAL A 329 14.37 -24.84 -11.97
CA VAL A 329 14.19 -25.17 -10.55
C VAL A 329 13.82 -26.65 -10.47
N ARG A 330 14.50 -27.37 -9.60
CA ARG A 330 14.15 -28.75 -9.25
C ARG A 330 13.99 -28.90 -7.76
N VAL A 331 13.04 -29.73 -7.37
CA VAL A 331 12.80 -30.11 -5.98
C VAL A 331 12.69 -31.62 -5.88
N SER A 332 13.26 -32.20 -4.82
CA SER A 332 13.31 -33.65 -4.66
C SER A 332 13.19 -34.07 -3.21
N ALA A 333 12.53 -35.20 -2.97
CA ALA A 333 12.56 -35.94 -1.72
C ALA A 333 13.78 -36.88 -1.59
N ASP A 334 14.57 -37.02 -2.66
CA ASP A 334 15.83 -37.77 -2.68
C ASP A 334 17.01 -36.77 -2.70
N PRO A 335 17.82 -36.70 -1.64
CA PRO A 335 19.04 -35.89 -1.60
C PRO A 335 20.01 -36.13 -2.75
N ALA A 336 19.97 -37.32 -3.36
CA ALA A 336 20.79 -37.66 -4.52
C ALA A 336 20.18 -37.21 -5.87
N MET A 337 18.99 -36.58 -5.87
CA MET A 337 18.29 -36.07 -7.06
C MET A 337 18.09 -37.15 -8.15
N LYS A 338 17.81 -38.41 -7.78
CA LYS A 338 17.53 -39.47 -8.78
C LYS A 338 16.09 -39.42 -9.33
N ALA A 339 15.19 -38.83 -8.56
CA ALA A 339 13.83 -38.50 -8.95
C ALA A 339 13.54 -37.09 -8.46
N TYR A 340 12.98 -36.23 -9.30
CA TYR A 340 12.73 -34.84 -8.94
C TYR A 340 11.54 -34.29 -9.72
N LEU A 341 10.91 -33.27 -9.15
CA LEU A 341 10.00 -32.38 -9.85
C LEU A 341 10.84 -31.28 -10.48
N ARG A 342 10.61 -30.97 -11.76
CA ARG A 342 11.37 -30.00 -12.54
C ARG A 342 10.47 -28.95 -13.18
N PHE A 343 10.80 -27.69 -13.02
CA PHE A 343 10.26 -26.58 -13.80
C PHE A 343 11.39 -25.88 -14.54
N ALA A 344 11.20 -25.59 -15.82
CA ALA A 344 12.17 -24.88 -16.65
C ALA A 344 11.49 -23.75 -17.41
N GLN A 345 12.15 -22.58 -17.45
CA GLN A 345 11.65 -21.45 -18.20
C GLN A 345 12.76 -20.87 -19.08
N THR A 346 12.37 -20.60 -20.32
CA THR A 346 13.29 -20.15 -21.36
C THR A 346 13.47 -18.65 -21.31
N LYS A 347 14.51 -18.15 -21.97
CA LYS A 347 14.80 -16.71 -22.04
C LYS A 347 13.64 -15.84 -22.53
N TRP A 348 12.73 -16.39 -23.35
CA TRP A 348 11.62 -15.63 -23.94
C TRP A 348 10.58 -15.16 -22.93
N GLN A 349 10.64 -15.68 -21.71
CA GLN A 349 9.72 -15.39 -20.61
C GLN A 349 10.43 -14.63 -19.48
N LEU A 350 11.64 -14.11 -19.74
CA LEU A 350 12.48 -13.40 -18.79
C LEU A 350 12.89 -12.06 -19.40
N VAL A 351 13.36 -11.16 -18.55
CA VAL A 351 13.95 -9.87 -18.93
C VAL A 351 15.40 -9.82 -18.47
N GLU A 352 16.21 -8.97 -19.11
CA GLU A 352 17.50 -8.59 -18.54
C GLU A 352 17.26 -7.75 -17.27
N GLY A 353 18.01 -8.03 -16.21
CA GLY A 353 17.76 -7.48 -14.88
C GLY A 353 16.98 -8.43 -13.98
N TRP A 354 16.22 -7.87 -13.04
CA TRP A 354 15.46 -8.65 -12.06
C TRP A 354 14.28 -9.38 -12.69
N ASN A 355 14.13 -10.65 -12.30
CA ASN A 355 13.05 -11.53 -12.68
C ASN A 355 12.46 -12.17 -11.42
N GLU A 356 11.14 -12.25 -11.40
CA GLU A 356 10.38 -12.99 -10.40
C GLU A 356 9.52 -14.00 -11.12
N VAL A 357 9.80 -15.26 -10.86
CA VAL A 357 9.13 -16.36 -11.50
C VAL A 357 8.20 -17.03 -10.51
N LEU A 358 6.90 -16.85 -10.72
CA LEU A 358 5.88 -17.69 -10.11
C LEU A 358 5.79 -19.03 -10.84
N ILE A 359 5.93 -20.12 -10.11
CA ILE A 359 5.92 -21.49 -10.60
C ILE A 359 4.74 -22.21 -9.93
N PRO A 360 3.60 -22.38 -10.63
CA PRO A 360 2.53 -23.25 -10.15
C PRO A 360 3.10 -24.65 -9.88
N VAL A 361 2.76 -25.28 -8.75
CA VAL A 361 3.27 -26.62 -8.41
C VAL A 361 2.87 -27.66 -9.45
N GLU A 362 1.73 -27.43 -10.11
CA GLU A 362 1.21 -28.22 -11.22
C GLU A 362 2.00 -28.06 -12.53
N ALA A 363 2.82 -27.02 -12.65
CA ALA A 363 3.70 -26.80 -13.80
C ALA A 363 5.01 -27.60 -13.72
N PHE A 364 5.26 -28.32 -12.61
CA PHE A 364 6.42 -29.18 -12.49
C PHE A 364 6.23 -30.49 -13.26
N ASP A 365 7.19 -30.80 -14.13
CA ASP A 365 7.34 -32.12 -14.73
C ASP A 365 7.98 -33.09 -13.72
N ALA A 366 7.38 -34.26 -13.53
CA ALA A 366 7.96 -35.31 -12.69
C ALA A 366 8.96 -36.16 -13.49
N GLU A 367 10.20 -36.25 -12.98
CA GLU A 367 11.22 -37.19 -13.44
C GLU A 367 11.35 -38.34 -12.43
N GLY A 368 11.35 -39.59 -12.91
CA GLY A 368 11.42 -40.77 -12.05
C GLY A 368 10.10 -41.01 -11.29
N ASP A 369 10.18 -41.29 -9.99
CA ASP A 369 9.03 -41.53 -9.12
C ASP A 369 8.68 -40.31 -8.22
N ALA A 370 9.07 -39.11 -8.65
CA ALA A 370 8.80 -37.87 -7.96
C ALA A 370 7.30 -37.56 -7.87
N SER A 371 6.86 -37.01 -6.74
CA SER A 371 5.46 -36.66 -6.48
C SER A 371 5.39 -35.49 -5.51
N LEU A 372 4.43 -34.59 -5.73
CA LEU A 372 4.11 -33.49 -4.82
C LEU A 372 3.61 -33.98 -3.44
N GLU A 373 3.15 -35.22 -3.34
CA GLU A 373 2.72 -35.84 -2.07
C GLU A 373 3.89 -36.23 -1.17
N ARG A 374 5.12 -36.21 -1.69
CA ARG A 374 6.32 -36.47 -0.90
C ARG A 374 6.85 -35.16 -0.34
N VAL A 375 7.44 -35.25 0.85
CA VAL A 375 8.13 -34.11 1.45
C VAL A 375 9.49 -33.95 0.77
N MET A 376 9.72 -32.80 0.16
CA MET A 376 10.98 -32.49 -0.52
C MET A 376 12.06 -32.18 0.53
N THR A 377 13.27 -32.68 0.29
CA THR A 377 14.44 -32.48 1.16
C THR A 377 15.55 -31.71 0.47
N THR A 378 15.39 -31.41 -0.82
CA THR A 378 16.46 -30.84 -1.63
C THR A 378 15.90 -29.94 -2.72
N VAL A 379 16.48 -28.76 -2.84
CA VAL A 379 16.21 -27.79 -3.91
C VAL A 379 17.45 -27.68 -4.79
N GLN A 380 17.26 -27.56 -6.09
CA GLN A 380 18.32 -27.26 -7.05
C GLN A 380 17.88 -26.16 -8.00
N VAL A 381 18.73 -25.16 -8.19
CA VAL A 381 18.57 -24.11 -9.19
C VAL A 381 19.67 -24.24 -10.24
N SER A 382 19.37 -23.89 -11.48
CA SER A 382 20.34 -23.94 -12.57
C SER A 382 20.10 -22.89 -13.64
N ILE A 383 21.17 -22.55 -14.35
CA ILE A 383 21.12 -21.78 -15.59
C ILE A 383 21.86 -22.53 -16.70
N THR A 384 21.33 -22.43 -17.91
CA THR A 384 21.96 -22.96 -19.12
C THR A 384 22.32 -21.80 -20.04
N GLN A 385 23.56 -21.78 -20.51
CA GLN A 385 24.04 -20.78 -21.47
C GLN A 385 23.52 -21.04 -22.88
N ARG A 386 23.52 -19.98 -23.70
CA ARG A 386 23.38 -20.03 -25.15
C ARG A 386 24.59 -19.35 -25.82
N GLY A 387 25.39 -20.09 -26.58
CA GLY A 387 26.51 -19.57 -27.35
C GLY A 387 27.83 -19.56 -26.60
N ASP A 388 28.83 -18.84 -27.11
CA ASP A 388 30.23 -18.99 -26.68
C ASP A 388 30.65 -18.04 -25.53
N LEU A 389 29.81 -17.06 -25.17
CA LEU A 389 30.14 -16.03 -24.17
C LEU A 389 29.44 -16.27 -22.83
N PRO A 390 30.14 -16.12 -21.69
CA PRO A 390 29.62 -16.48 -20.38
C PRO A 390 28.33 -15.72 -20.02
N VAL A 391 27.49 -16.38 -19.24
CA VAL A 391 26.27 -15.81 -18.64
C VAL A 391 26.31 -16.02 -17.13
N SER A 392 25.78 -15.05 -16.39
CA SER A 392 25.55 -15.17 -14.96
C SER A 392 24.11 -14.84 -14.60
N ALA A 393 23.62 -15.49 -13.54
CA ALA A 393 22.40 -15.10 -12.86
C ALA A 393 22.61 -15.12 -11.34
N VAL A 394 22.04 -14.13 -10.66
CA VAL A 394 22.04 -14.04 -9.19
C VAL A 394 20.72 -14.61 -8.69
N PHE A 395 20.74 -15.58 -7.78
CA PHE A 395 19.53 -16.08 -7.11
C PHE A 395 19.42 -15.46 -5.74
N ASP A 396 18.26 -14.84 -5.47
CA ASP A 396 18.04 -13.97 -4.32
C ASP A 396 17.10 -14.61 -3.30
N ALA A 397 15.98 -15.17 -3.74
CA ALA A 397 15.03 -15.79 -2.82
C ALA A 397 14.15 -16.84 -3.48
N LEU A 398 13.75 -17.83 -2.68
CA LEU A 398 12.79 -18.88 -3.04
C LEU A 398 11.70 -18.95 -1.97
N TYR A 399 10.45 -18.82 -2.37
CA TYR A 399 9.28 -18.83 -1.48
C TYR A 399 8.28 -19.93 -1.86
N ARG A 400 7.44 -20.35 -0.90
CA ARG A 400 6.18 -21.09 -1.16
C ARG A 400 4.96 -20.35 -0.64
N ASP A 401 3.84 -20.49 -1.34
CA ASP A 401 2.52 -20.01 -0.90
C ASP A 401 1.53 -21.17 -0.66
N TYR A 402 0.65 -21.01 0.34
CA TYR A 402 -0.34 -21.99 0.80
C TYR A 402 -1.75 -21.68 0.29
N ALA A 403 -2.58 -22.72 0.18
CA ALA A 403 -3.94 -22.62 -0.39
C ALA A 403 -4.92 -21.69 0.38
N GLY A 404 -5.19 -20.50 -0.18
CA GLY A 404 -6.36 -19.64 0.05
C GLY A 404 -7.19 -19.45 -1.23
N LYS A 405 -8.35 -18.77 -1.19
CA LYS A 405 -9.03 -18.36 -2.44
C LYS A 405 -8.19 -17.29 -3.15
N GLY A 406 -8.32 -17.19 -4.48
CA GLY A 406 -7.78 -16.02 -5.19
C GLY A 406 -8.46 -14.73 -4.73
N LYS A 407 -7.85 -13.57 -4.92
CA LYS A 407 -8.46 -12.30 -4.50
C LYS A 407 -8.78 -11.43 -5.72
N VAL A 408 -9.93 -10.74 -5.67
CA VAL A 408 -10.36 -9.81 -6.71
C VAL A 408 -10.63 -8.46 -6.05
N MET A 409 -9.95 -7.42 -6.53
CA MET A 409 -10.28 -6.03 -6.20
C MET A 409 -10.96 -5.37 -7.40
N ILE A 410 -12.06 -4.64 -7.16
CA ILE A 410 -12.76 -3.84 -8.16
C ILE A 410 -12.54 -2.37 -7.80
N GLN A 411 -11.83 -1.66 -8.66
CA GLN A 411 -11.43 -0.27 -8.44
C GLN A 411 -12.07 0.65 -9.49
N PHE A 412 -12.47 1.84 -9.08
CA PHE A 412 -13.02 2.86 -9.95
C PHE A 412 -12.14 4.10 -9.87
N ASP A 413 -11.85 4.77 -10.98
CA ASP A 413 -11.02 5.97 -11.00
C ASP A 413 -11.85 7.26 -11.19
N ASP A 414 -11.19 8.38 -10.94
CA ASP A 414 -11.62 9.78 -11.12
C ASP A 414 -12.75 10.31 -10.25
N GLY A 415 -13.47 9.50 -9.46
CA GLY A 415 -14.59 9.98 -8.67
C GLY A 415 -15.89 10.25 -9.47
N TRP A 416 -16.12 9.60 -10.62
CA TRP A 416 -17.33 9.81 -11.43
C TRP A 416 -18.65 9.50 -10.67
N SER A 417 -19.63 10.41 -10.75
CA SER A 417 -20.95 10.23 -10.12
C SER A 417 -21.76 9.03 -10.64
N SER A 418 -21.40 8.49 -11.81
CA SER A 418 -22.02 7.26 -12.33
C SER A 418 -21.60 6.01 -11.57
N VAL A 419 -20.45 6.02 -10.89
CA VAL A 419 -20.06 4.94 -9.98
C VAL A 419 -21.04 4.90 -8.80
N TYR A 420 -21.35 6.04 -8.19
CA TYR A 420 -22.38 6.11 -7.14
C TYR A 420 -23.77 5.75 -7.66
N SER A 421 -24.21 6.34 -8.78
CA SER A 421 -25.60 6.17 -9.24
C SER A 421 -25.88 4.83 -9.93
N LYS A 422 -24.84 4.09 -10.37
CA LYS A 422 -25.00 2.82 -11.09
C LYS A 422 -24.19 1.68 -10.47
N ALA A 423 -22.87 1.82 -10.38
CA ALA A 423 -22.02 0.71 -9.93
C ALA A 423 -22.33 0.32 -8.47
N PHE A 424 -22.45 1.32 -7.59
CA PHE A 424 -22.71 1.14 -6.18
C PHE A 424 -23.99 0.33 -5.89
N PRO A 425 -25.19 0.70 -6.38
CA PRO A 425 -26.39 -0.12 -6.14
C PRO A 425 -26.32 -1.51 -6.80
N MET A 426 -25.68 -1.65 -7.97
CA MET A 426 -25.52 -2.96 -8.64
C MET A 426 -24.63 -3.92 -7.83
N MET A 427 -23.51 -3.41 -7.31
CA MET A 427 -22.59 -4.18 -6.47
C MET A 427 -23.21 -4.47 -5.10
N GLN A 428 -23.89 -3.50 -4.49
CA GLN A 428 -24.58 -3.66 -3.20
C GLN A 428 -25.69 -4.71 -3.29
N ALA A 429 -26.41 -4.80 -4.42
CA ALA A 429 -27.42 -5.85 -4.64
C ALA A 429 -26.83 -7.27 -4.62
N LYS A 430 -25.52 -7.40 -4.87
CA LYS A 430 -24.76 -8.65 -4.72
C LYS A 430 -24.00 -8.70 -3.40
N GLY A 431 -24.03 -7.69 -2.54
CA GLY A 431 -23.19 -7.66 -1.34
C GLY A 431 -21.70 -7.57 -1.66
N PHE A 432 -21.34 -6.93 -2.77
CA PHE A 432 -19.97 -6.54 -3.08
C PHE A 432 -19.71 -5.10 -2.66
N SER A 433 -18.50 -4.85 -2.19
CA SER A 433 -17.94 -3.51 -2.04
C SER A 433 -16.80 -3.33 -3.04
N GLY A 434 -16.58 -2.10 -3.48
CA GLY A 434 -15.48 -1.71 -4.35
C GLY A 434 -14.56 -0.70 -3.68
N SER A 435 -13.53 -0.28 -4.40
CA SER A 435 -12.66 0.83 -3.99
C SER A 435 -12.72 1.95 -5.03
N PHE A 436 -12.73 3.21 -4.60
CA PHE A 436 -12.96 4.36 -5.46
C PHE A 436 -11.79 5.35 -5.34
N GLY A 437 -11.01 5.49 -6.40
CA GLY A 437 -9.94 6.45 -6.57
C GLY A 437 -10.52 7.83 -6.77
N ILE A 438 -10.23 8.72 -5.83
CA ILE A 438 -10.81 10.06 -5.79
C ILE A 438 -9.76 11.09 -6.19
N VAL A 439 -10.08 11.85 -7.24
CA VAL A 439 -9.44 13.12 -7.52
C VAL A 439 -10.13 14.16 -6.66
N THR A 440 -9.46 14.64 -5.60
CA THR A 440 -10.16 15.37 -4.54
C THR A 440 -10.74 16.70 -5.01
N ASP A 441 -10.10 17.38 -5.96
CA ASP A 441 -10.60 18.64 -6.52
C ASP A 441 -11.81 18.47 -7.44
N PHE A 442 -12.13 17.24 -7.85
CA PHE A 442 -13.30 16.95 -8.68
C PHE A 442 -14.57 16.75 -7.86
N ILE A 443 -14.47 16.50 -6.56
CA ILE A 443 -15.61 16.20 -5.69
C ILE A 443 -16.66 17.31 -5.77
N GLY A 444 -17.92 16.93 -6.00
CA GLY A 444 -19.05 17.84 -6.11
C GLY A 444 -19.08 18.71 -7.37
N THR A 445 -18.06 18.62 -8.23
CA THR A 445 -18.09 19.28 -9.54
C THR A 445 -18.97 18.51 -10.53
N LYS A 446 -19.22 19.09 -11.70
CA LYS A 446 -20.16 18.52 -12.67
C LYS A 446 -19.74 17.11 -13.10
N ASN A 447 -20.65 16.14 -12.92
CA ASN A 447 -20.52 14.71 -13.23
C ASN A 447 -19.68 13.88 -12.24
N TYR A 448 -19.15 14.47 -11.18
CA TYR A 448 -18.37 13.78 -10.16
C TYR A 448 -19.17 13.64 -8.86
N ALA A 449 -18.83 12.62 -8.07
CA ALA A 449 -19.53 12.31 -6.83
C ALA A 449 -19.41 13.47 -5.82
N THR A 450 -20.46 13.71 -5.04
CA THR A 450 -20.41 14.66 -3.92
C THR A 450 -19.80 13.98 -2.69
N LEU A 451 -19.31 14.77 -1.73
CA LEU A 451 -18.80 14.23 -0.46
C LEU A 451 -19.85 13.34 0.24
N ALA A 452 -21.09 13.79 0.31
CA ALA A 452 -22.19 13.01 0.89
C ALA A 452 -22.43 11.64 0.20
N GLN A 453 -22.20 11.56 -1.12
CA GLN A 453 -22.28 10.30 -1.85
C GLN A 453 -21.11 9.37 -1.49
N LEU A 454 -19.91 9.92 -1.35
CA LEU A 454 -18.73 9.17 -0.92
C LEU A 454 -18.87 8.68 0.52
N ASP A 455 -19.42 9.49 1.43
CA ASP A 455 -19.69 9.11 2.82
C ASP A 455 -20.68 7.94 2.90
N GLU A 456 -21.76 7.99 2.10
CA GLU A 456 -22.73 6.88 2.02
C GLU A 456 -22.06 5.58 1.53
N MET A 457 -21.22 5.67 0.50
CA MET A 457 -20.46 4.52 0.01
C MET A 457 -19.48 4.00 1.07
N TYR A 458 -18.77 4.88 1.76
CA TYR A 458 -17.87 4.51 2.85
C TYR A 458 -18.59 3.78 3.97
N ALA A 459 -19.74 4.29 4.40
CA ALA A 459 -20.57 3.68 5.43
C ALA A 459 -21.09 2.29 5.01
N ALA A 460 -21.31 2.10 3.70
CA ALA A 460 -21.66 0.80 3.12
C ALA A 460 -20.47 -0.16 2.92
N GLY A 461 -19.27 0.22 3.39
CA GLY A 461 -18.07 -0.62 3.36
C GLY A 461 -17.25 -0.52 2.07
N TRP A 462 -17.42 0.53 1.27
CA TRP A 462 -16.49 0.86 0.18
C TRP A 462 -15.27 1.60 0.72
N ASP A 463 -14.17 1.53 0.00
CA ASP A 463 -12.98 2.32 0.31
C ASP A 463 -12.82 3.47 -0.67
N MET A 464 -12.42 4.64 -0.18
CA MET A 464 -11.90 5.71 -1.04
C MET A 464 -10.38 5.73 -0.93
N PHE A 465 -9.71 5.82 -2.07
CA PHE A 465 -8.24 5.83 -2.14
C PHE A 465 -7.73 7.00 -2.97
N ASN A 466 -6.44 7.27 -2.84
CA ASN A 466 -5.80 8.45 -3.39
C ASN A 466 -5.66 8.35 -4.93
N HIS A 467 -6.25 9.30 -5.65
CA HIS A 467 -6.02 9.47 -7.10
C HIS A 467 -5.50 10.89 -7.44
N THR A 468 -4.70 11.41 -6.50
CA THR A 468 -4.12 12.76 -6.45
C THR A 468 -5.12 13.90 -6.34
N ALA A 469 -4.63 15.11 -6.07
CA ALA A 469 -5.50 16.25 -5.81
C ALA A 469 -6.18 16.73 -7.10
N THR A 470 -5.41 16.93 -8.16
CA THR A 470 -5.86 17.56 -9.40
C THR A 470 -5.81 16.65 -10.63
N HIS A 471 -5.45 15.38 -10.46
CA HIS A 471 -5.23 14.40 -11.54
C HIS A 471 -4.05 14.76 -12.48
N ALA A 472 -3.01 15.40 -11.92
CA ALA A 472 -1.78 15.69 -12.64
C ALA A 472 -0.96 14.40 -12.89
N SER A 473 -0.32 14.29 -14.05
CA SER A 473 0.72 13.26 -14.24
C SER A 473 1.91 13.62 -13.35
N LEU A 474 2.22 12.78 -12.36
CA LEU A 474 3.27 13.03 -11.37
C LEU A 474 4.66 13.19 -12.01
N THR A 475 4.87 12.56 -13.18
CA THR A 475 6.11 12.69 -13.95
C THR A 475 6.18 13.99 -14.78
N GLY A 476 5.03 14.64 -14.99
CA GLY A 476 4.89 15.86 -15.79
C GLY A 476 4.99 17.16 -15.00
N VAL A 477 5.09 17.08 -13.68
CA VAL A 477 5.19 18.23 -12.76
C VAL A 477 6.53 18.20 -11.99
N SER A 478 6.85 19.26 -11.27
CA SER A 478 8.04 19.26 -10.41
C SER A 478 7.88 18.30 -9.23
N ALA A 479 8.99 17.86 -8.62
CA ALA A 479 8.94 16.95 -7.47
C ALA A 479 8.10 17.50 -6.30
N ALA A 480 8.18 18.82 -6.06
CA ALA A 480 7.39 19.47 -5.01
C ALA A 480 5.88 19.49 -5.35
N GLU A 481 5.53 19.70 -6.62
CA GLU A 481 4.13 19.62 -7.07
C GLU A 481 3.61 18.18 -7.03
N ALA A 482 4.41 17.20 -7.44
CA ALA A 482 4.04 15.78 -7.36
C ALA A 482 3.84 15.31 -5.91
N GLU A 483 4.68 15.78 -4.99
CA GLU A 483 4.50 15.54 -3.56
C GLU A 483 3.24 16.19 -3.01
N GLU A 484 2.97 17.45 -3.37
CA GLU A 484 1.75 18.14 -2.95
C GLU A 484 0.48 17.45 -3.49
N GLU A 485 0.50 16.99 -4.75
CA GLU A 485 -0.59 16.23 -5.36
C GLU A 485 -0.98 14.99 -4.55
N VAL A 486 0.02 14.21 -4.12
CA VAL A 486 -0.18 12.98 -3.35
C VAL A 486 -0.57 13.30 -1.91
N ARG A 487 0.17 14.20 -1.27
CA ARG A 487 0.02 14.58 0.14
C ARG A 487 -1.33 15.22 0.41
N ALA A 488 -1.75 16.18 -0.42
CA ALA A 488 -3.01 16.89 -0.24
C ALA A 488 -4.22 15.97 -0.40
N ALA A 489 -4.21 15.06 -1.38
CA ALA A 489 -5.29 14.11 -1.58
C ALA A 489 -5.40 13.10 -0.43
N ARG A 490 -4.27 12.58 0.07
CA ARG A 490 -4.27 11.72 1.27
C ARG A 490 -4.80 12.46 2.49
N ALA A 491 -4.33 13.69 2.71
CA ALA A 491 -4.78 14.53 3.81
C ALA A 491 -6.29 14.76 3.75
N PHE A 492 -6.84 15.05 2.58
CA PHE A 492 -8.27 15.19 2.38
C PHE A 492 -9.03 13.93 2.81
N LEU A 493 -8.63 12.74 2.34
CA LEU A 493 -9.29 11.47 2.69
C LEU A 493 -9.31 11.24 4.20
N LEU A 494 -8.18 11.48 4.88
CA LEU A 494 -8.06 11.30 6.33
C LEU A 494 -8.90 12.30 7.11
N ARG A 495 -8.90 13.57 6.69
CA ARG A 495 -9.74 14.62 7.30
C ARG A 495 -11.23 14.33 7.14
N HIS A 496 -11.65 13.68 6.07
CA HIS A 496 -13.03 13.23 5.87
C HIS A 496 -13.28 11.79 6.38
N ARG A 497 -12.40 11.26 7.26
CA ARG A 497 -12.53 9.95 7.92
C ARG A 497 -12.54 8.75 6.96
N MET A 498 -12.11 8.92 5.71
CA MET A 498 -12.00 7.88 4.69
C MET A 498 -10.65 7.15 4.77
N ALA A 499 -10.26 6.74 5.98
CA ALA A 499 -8.92 6.25 6.27
C ALA A 499 -8.58 4.87 5.67
N ARG A 500 -9.58 4.00 5.43
CA ARG A 500 -9.35 2.61 5.00
C ARG A 500 -8.51 2.48 3.72
N GLY A 501 -8.75 3.34 2.72
CA GLY A 501 -8.01 3.34 1.45
C GLY A 501 -6.97 4.45 1.31
N ALA A 502 -6.79 5.31 2.31
CA ALA A 502 -5.94 6.51 2.21
C ALA A 502 -4.44 6.20 1.98
N ASP A 503 -3.98 5.01 2.40
CA ASP A 503 -2.61 4.52 2.20
C ASP A 503 -2.43 3.73 0.88
N TYR A 504 -3.38 3.85 -0.05
CA TYR A 504 -3.29 3.29 -1.38
C TYR A 504 -3.45 4.39 -2.44
N LEU A 505 -2.67 4.31 -3.52
CA LEU A 505 -2.70 5.26 -4.61
C LEU A 505 -2.90 4.58 -5.98
N ALA A 506 -3.66 5.19 -6.89
CA ALA A 506 -3.53 4.91 -8.32
C ALA A 506 -2.83 6.09 -8.99
N TYR A 507 -1.77 5.82 -9.76
CA TYR A 507 -1.08 6.87 -10.51
C TYR A 507 -2.02 7.39 -11.61
N PRO A 508 -2.29 8.71 -11.69
CA PRO A 508 -2.98 9.28 -12.84
C PRO A 508 -2.29 8.88 -14.14
N TYR A 509 -3.08 8.41 -15.12
CA TYR A 509 -2.60 7.86 -16.40
C TYR A 509 -1.70 6.61 -16.29
N GLY A 510 -1.46 6.09 -15.08
CA GLY A 510 -0.49 5.03 -14.82
C GLY A 510 0.97 5.45 -14.95
N ASP A 511 1.24 6.76 -15.06
CA ASP A 511 2.59 7.29 -15.28
C ASP A 511 3.40 7.33 -13.98
N TYR A 512 4.60 6.75 -14.01
CA TYR A 512 5.55 6.82 -12.90
C TYR A 512 7.00 6.78 -13.38
N ASN A 513 7.90 7.24 -12.52
CA ASN A 513 9.35 7.01 -12.55
C ASN A 513 9.86 6.80 -11.10
N GLU A 514 11.13 6.46 -10.93
CA GLU A 514 11.72 6.19 -9.61
C GLU A 514 11.51 7.34 -8.61
N ALA A 515 11.68 8.60 -9.03
CA ALA A 515 11.49 9.75 -8.16
C ALA A 515 10.02 9.90 -7.68
N THR A 516 9.06 9.65 -8.57
CA THR A 516 7.63 9.66 -8.18
C THR A 516 7.25 8.46 -7.32
N VAL A 517 7.92 7.32 -7.49
CA VAL A 517 7.73 6.15 -6.60
C VAL A 517 8.24 6.48 -5.20
N ASP A 518 9.40 7.12 -5.08
CA ASP A 518 9.93 7.57 -3.78
C ASP A 518 9.00 8.58 -3.09
N ILE A 519 8.36 9.47 -3.85
CA ILE A 519 7.35 10.39 -3.34
C ILE A 519 6.14 9.61 -2.82
N VAL A 520 5.55 8.76 -3.65
CA VAL A 520 4.35 8.00 -3.29
C VAL A 520 4.61 7.07 -2.10
N ALA A 521 5.79 6.46 -2.02
CA ALA A 521 6.16 5.57 -0.92
C ALA A 521 6.22 6.25 0.46
N ARG A 522 6.35 7.58 0.52
CA ARG A 522 6.25 8.34 1.78
C ARG A 522 4.83 8.44 2.33
N TYR A 523 3.83 8.38 1.45
CA TYR A 523 2.43 8.66 1.79
C TYR A 523 1.51 7.45 1.59
N SER A 524 1.93 6.43 0.84
CA SER A 524 1.11 5.27 0.54
C SER A 524 1.91 4.00 0.70
N ARG A 525 1.30 2.98 1.31
CA ARG A 525 1.89 1.64 1.44
C ARG A 525 1.86 0.90 0.11
N TYR A 526 0.84 1.15 -0.70
CA TYR A 526 0.64 0.52 -1.99
C TYR A 526 0.29 1.55 -3.05
N ALA A 527 0.68 1.27 -4.30
CA ALA A 527 0.25 2.05 -5.43
C ALA A 527 0.14 1.20 -6.70
N ARG A 528 -0.92 1.41 -7.49
CA ARG A 528 -1.10 0.71 -8.77
C ARG A 528 -0.87 1.59 -9.99
N THR A 529 -0.42 0.92 -11.04
CA THR A 529 -0.25 1.45 -12.39
C THR A 529 -1.44 1.01 -13.27
N VAL A 530 -1.31 1.20 -14.59
CA VAL A 530 -2.22 0.64 -15.61
C VAL A 530 -1.63 -0.59 -16.31
N THR A 531 -0.49 -1.10 -15.84
CA THR A 531 0.16 -2.28 -16.42
C THR A 531 -0.72 -3.51 -16.17
N GLY A 532 -1.18 -4.18 -17.23
CA GLY A 532 -1.98 -5.41 -17.11
C GLY A 532 -1.24 -6.55 -16.40
N GLY A 533 -1.92 -7.21 -15.45
CA GLY A 533 -1.37 -8.39 -14.79
C GLY A 533 -2.05 -8.77 -13.49
N TYR A 534 -1.35 -9.59 -12.72
CA TYR A 534 -1.75 -10.15 -11.43
C TYR A 534 -0.68 -9.83 -10.39
N GLU A 535 -1.09 -9.77 -9.14
CA GLU A 535 -0.23 -9.59 -7.98
C GLU A 535 -0.13 -10.87 -7.18
N LEU A 536 1.08 -11.15 -6.69
CA LEU A 536 1.25 -12.13 -5.63
C LEU A 536 0.77 -11.54 -4.32
N ASP A 537 0.52 -12.41 -3.35
CA ASP A 537 0.24 -12.01 -2.00
C ASP A 537 1.42 -12.45 -1.10
N PRO A 538 2.21 -11.50 -0.58
CA PRO A 538 2.11 -10.05 -0.78
C PRO A 538 2.72 -9.63 -2.14
N PRO A 539 2.37 -8.42 -2.63
CA PRO A 539 2.85 -7.94 -3.92
C PRO A 539 4.34 -7.63 -3.86
N ILE A 540 5.04 -7.96 -4.94
CA ILE A 540 6.49 -7.81 -4.97
C ILE A 540 6.91 -6.35 -5.15
N ASN A 541 6.13 -5.62 -5.95
CA ASN A 541 6.31 -4.19 -6.14
C ASN A 541 5.09 -3.47 -5.57
N PRO A 542 5.05 -3.22 -4.24
CA PRO A 542 3.88 -2.66 -3.58
C PRO A 542 3.47 -1.31 -4.16
N HIS A 543 4.40 -0.54 -4.73
CA HIS A 543 4.17 0.76 -5.39
C HIS A 543 4.07 0.69 -6.92
N ARG A 544 4.01 -0.51 -7.51
CA ARG A 544 3.83 -0.70 -8.96
C ARG A 544 2.88 -1.85 -9.26
N LEU A 545 1.78 -1.91 -8.52
CA LEU A 545 0.79 -2.97 -8.70
C LEU A 545 0.23 -2.93 -10.12
N LYS A 546 0.01 -4.11 -10.67
CA LYS A 546 -0.58 -4.38 -11.97
C LYS A 546 -2.10 -4.45 -11.83
N ALA A 547 -2.78 -3.98 -12.86
CA ALA A 547 -4.24 -3.96 -12.90
C ALA A 547 -4.73 -4.12 -14.34
N ILE A 548 -5.87 -4.79 -14.48
CA ILE A 548 -6.54 -5.01 -15.76
C ILE A 548 -7.66 -3.99 -15.91
N GLU A 549 -7.58 -3.17 -16.95
CA GLU A 549 -8.63 -2.20 -17.25
C GLU A 549 -9.87 -2.88 -17.84
N LEU A 550 -11.05 -2.56 -17.32
CA LEU A 550 -12.33 -2.91 -17.92
C LEU A 550 -12.82 -1.72 -18.76
N VAL A 551 -12.65 -1.85 -20.08
CA VAL A 551 -13.02 -0.82 -21.07
C VAL A 551 -14.26 -1.20 -21.88
N ASN A 552 -14.86 -0.23 -22.55
CA ASN A 552 -15.95 -0.46 -23.50
C ASN A 552 -15.52 -1.47 -24.58
N GLY A 553 -16.33 -2.50 -24.82
CA GLY A 553 -16.05 -3.55 -25.79
C GLY A 553 -15.04 -4.60 -25.34
N ILE A 554 -14.71 -4.67 -24.04
CA ILE A 554 -13.88 -5.75 -23.50
C ILE A 554 -14.51 -7.13 -23.79
N GLU A 555 -13.70 -8.06 -24.28
CA GLU A 555 -14.15 -9.44 -24.50
C GLU A 555 -14.34 -10.14 -23.13
N PRO A 556 -15.49 -10.79 -22.86
CA PRO A 556 -15.72 -11.48 -21.59
C PRO A 556 -14.64 -12.49 -21.20
N ALA A 557 -14.01 -13.12 -22.19
CA ALA A 557 -12.92 -14.07 -21.97
C ALA A 557 -11.75 -13.46 -21.18
N VAL A 558 -11.49 -12.15 -21.33
CA VAL A 558 -10.38 -11.47 -20.65
C VAL A 558 -10.56 -11.49 -19.14
N TYR A 559 -11.69 -10.99 -18.61
CA TYR A 559 -11.91 -11.00 -17.16
C TYR A 559 -12.21 -12.41 -16.64
N GLN A 560 -12.82 -13.30 -17.45
CA GLN A 560 -13.08 -14.69 -17.07
C GLN A 560 -11.78 -15.49 -16.92
N ASP A 561 -10.82 -15.33 -17.82
CA ASP A 561 -9.49 -15.95 -17.72
C ASP A 561 -8.73 -15.39 -16.53
N ALA A 562 -8.85 -14.10 -16.27
CA ALA A 562 -8.17 -13.46 -15.16
C ALA A 562 -8.72 -13.90 -13.79
N ILE A 563 -10.04 -13.97 -13.61
CA ILE A 563 -10.65 -14.49 -12.38
C ILE A 563 -10.29 -15.96 -12.18
N ARG A 564 -10.34 -16.78 -13.23
CA ARG A 564 -9.93 -18.20 -13.15
C ARG A 564 -8.45 -18.36 -12.83
N THR A 565 -7.60 -17.46 -13.31
CA THR A 565 -6.17 -17.46 -13.00
C THR A 565 -5.94 -17.10 -11.55
N ALA A 566 -6.53 -16.02 -11.05
CA ALA A 566 -6.49 -15.66 -9.63
C ALA A 566 -6.99 -16.81 -8.74
N ALA A 567 -8.13 -17.41 -9.08
CA ALA A 567 -8.68 -18.57 -8.36
C ALA A 567 -7.72 -19.77 -8.29
N ARG A 568 -7.11 -20.12 -9.44
CA ARG A 568 -6.18 -21.25 -9.58
C ARG A 568 -4.88 -20.99 -8.83
N GLU A 569 -4.32 -19.81 -9.01
CA GLU A 569 -2.99 -19.47 -8.51
C GLU A 569 -3.02 -18.94 -7.08
N GLY A 570 -4.18 -18.54 -6.55
CA GLY A 570 -4.26 -17.86 -5.24
C GLY A 570 -3.76 -16.42 -5.28
N SER A 571 -3.53 -15.86 -6.48
CA SER A 571 -3.07 -14.50 -6.69
C SER A 571 -4.20 -13.47 -6.54
N THR A 572 -3.79 -12.20 -6.47
CA THR A 572 -4.69 -11.05 -6.53
C THR A 572 -4.81 -10.55 -7.96
N VAL A 573 -6.03 -10.39 -8.46
CA VAL A 573 -6.32 -9.61 -9.67
C VAL A 573 -7.00 -8.30 -9.31
N ILE A 574 -6.48 -7.20 -9.84
CA ILE A 574 -7.06 -5.87 -9.69
C ILE A 574 -7.73 -5.51 -11.01
N PHE A 575 -9.05 -5.31 -10.99
CA PHE A 575 -9.77 -4.70 -12.10
C PHE A 575 -9.97 -3.22 -11.83
N PHE A 576 -9.73 -2.37 -12.82
CA PHE A 576 -10.06 -0.96 -12.72
C PHE A 576 -10.87 -0.46 -13.92
N LEU A 577 -11.65 0.60 -13.68
CA LEU A 577 -12.48 1.27 -14.67
C LEU A 577 -12.76 2.71 -14.22
N HIS A 578 -13.35 3.56 -15.06
CA HIS A 578 -13.60 4.96 -14.68
C HIS A 578 -15.08 5.25 -14.44
N ARG A 579 -15.94 5.04 -15.45
CA ARG A 579 -17.38 5.35 -15.36
C ARG A 579 -18.28 4.29 -15.98
N ILE A 580 -19.51 4.18 -15.45
CA ILE A 580 -20.55 3.27 -15.96
C ILE A 580 -21.60 4.08 -16.73
N GLU A 581 -21.89 3.69 -17.96
CA GLU A 581 -22.87 4.41 -18.81
C GLU A 581 -23.82 3.44 -19.52
N ASP A 582 -25.00 3.90 -19.94
CA ASP A 582 -25.95 2.99 -20.63
C ASP A 582 -25.67 2.90 -22.15
N ALA A 583 -24.94 3.88 -22.70
CA ALA A 583 -24.64 3.99 -24.11
C ALA A 583 -23.44 4.92 -24.37
N GLY A 584 -22.89 4.84 -25.59
CA GLY A 584 -21.84 5.70 -26.12
C GLY A 584 -20.59 4.92 -26.53
N GLU A 585 -19.56 5.63 -26.99
CA GLU A 585 -18.35 5.03 -27.56
C GLU A 585 -17.03 5.44 -26.87
N ALA A 586 -17.06 6.20 -25.77
CA ALA A 586 -15.84 6.55 -25.04
C ALA A 586 -15.16 5.28 -24.47
N THR A 587 -13.85 5.15 -24.66
CA THR A 587 -13.09 3.99 -24.18
C THR A 587 -13.01 3.91 -22.65
N SER A 588 -13.04 5.06 -21.98
CA SER A 588 -12.98 5.18 -20.52
C SER A 588 -14.30 4.83 -19.80
N MET A 589 -15.33 4.36 -20.50
CA MET A 589 -16.55 3.88 -19.86
C MET A 589 -16.77 2.40 -20.11
N LEU A 590 -17.52 1.78 -19.20
CA LEU A 590 -18.05 0.43 -19.39
C LEU A 590 -19.58 0.53 -19.46
N HIS A 591 -20.21 -0.20 -20.39
CA HIS A 591 -21.67 -0.18 -20.46
C HIS A 591 -22.27 -0.89 -19.25
N THR A 592 -23.40 -0.40 -18.75
CA THR A 592 -24.11 -0.99 -17.60
C THR A 592 -24.37 -2.49 -17.79
N ALA A 593 -24.69 -2.92 -19.02
CA ALA A 593 -24.92 -4.33 -19.34
C ALA A 593 -23.65 -5.19 -19.22
N ASP A 594 -22.51 -4.68 -19.69
CA ASP A 594 -21.23 -5.39 -19.60
C ASP A 594 -20.72 -5.44 -18.16
N PHE A 595 -20.93 -4.36 -17.41
CA PHE A 595 -20.63 -4.35 -15.98
C PHE A 595 -21.50 -5.35 -15.21
N GLN A 596 -22.80 -5.44 -15.53
CA GLN A 596 -23.68 -6.47 -14.95
C GLN A 596 -23.17 -7.88 -15.25
N ALA A 597 -22.75 -8.15 -16.49
CA ALA A 597 -22.20 -9.46 -16.87
C ALA A 597 -20.91 -9.78 -16.11
N PHE A 598 -20.01 -8.81 -15.93
CA PHE A 598 -18.81 -8.95 -15.11
C PHE A 598 -19.15 -9.27 -13.64
N LEU A 599 -20.11 -8.56 -13.05
CA LEU A 599 -20.57 -8.84 -11.68
C LEU A 599 -21.25 -10.21 -11.54
N ASP A 600 -21.96 -10.68 -12.56
CA ASP A 600 -22.57 -12.01 -12.59
C ASP A 600 -21.50 -13.12 -12.64
N GLU A 601 -20.42 -12.93 -13.41
CA GLU A 601 -19.27 -13.84 -13.40
C GLU A 601 -18.62 -13.90 -12.01
N LEU A 602 -18.34 -12.75 -11.40
CA LEU A 602 -17.76 -12.71 -10.05
C LEU A 602 -18.65 -13.39 -9.00
N ASP A 603 -19.96 -13.19 -9.08
CA ASP A 603 -20.93 -13.82 -8.17
C ASP A 603 -20.93 -15.35 -8.32
N ALA A 604 -20.76 -15.86 -9.54
CA ALA A 604 -20.60 -17.29 -9.79
C ALA A 604 -19.28 -17.87 -9.22
N GLN A 605 -18.25 -17.04 -9.02
CA GLN A 605 -16.92 -17.44 -8.56
C GLN A 605 -16.68 -17.25 -7.05
N ARG A 606 -17.70 -16.89 -6.24
CA ARG A 606 -17.54 -16.70 -4.77
C ARG A 606 -16.95 -17.89 -4.02
N GLY A 607 -17.06 -19.09 -4.57
CA GLY A 607 -16.45 -20.30 -3.99
C GLY A 607 -14.94 -20.38 -4.18
N THR A 608 -14.39 -19.67 -5.16
CA THR A 608 -13.01 -19.79 -5.65
C THR A 608 -12.19 -18.51 -5.49
N VAL A 609 -12.85 -17.34 -5.45
CA VAL A 609 -12.23 -16.05 -5.16
C VAL A 609 -12.94 -15.31 -4.02
N ASP A 610 -12.19 -14.49 -3.29
CA ASP A 610 -12.71 -13.49 -2.37
C ASP A 610 -12.68 -12.11 -3.06
N ILE A 611 -13.80 -11.38 -2.93
CA ILE A 611 -13.97 -10.07 -3.55
C ILE A 611 -13.85 -9.04 -2.43
N MET A 612 -12.86 -8.17 -2.55
CA MET A 612 -12.36 -7.39 -1.44
C MET A 612 -12.14 -5.94 -1.85
N THR A 613 -12.31 -5.02 -0.91
CA THR A 613 -11.81 -3.67 -1.05
C THR A 613 -10.30 -3.61 -0.81
N VAL A 614 -9.69 -2.47 -1.10
CA VAL A 614 -8.25 -2.29 -0.94
C VAL A 614 -7.77 -2.46 0.51
N SER A 615 -8.56 -2.00 1.49
CA SER A 615 -8.22 -2.17 2.91
C SER A 615 -8.35 -3.61 3.36
N GLN A 616 -9.39 -4.32 2.92
CA GLN A 616 -9.59 -5.73 3.21
C GLN A 616 -8.47 -6.57 2.60
N TRP A 617 -8.07 -6.27 1.37
CA TRP A 617 -6.92 -6.90 0.73
C TRP A 617 -5.64 -6.64 1.51
N ALA A 618 -5.32 -5.38 1.84
CA ALA A 618 -4.13 -5.02 2.61
C ALA A 618 -4.07 -5.72 3.98
N GLN A 619 -5.21 -5.84 4.67
CA GLN A 619 -5.32 -6.60 5.92
C GLN A 619 -5.06 -8.10 5.72
N SER A 620 -5.52 -8.67 4.60
CA SER A 620 -5.29 -10.07 4.26
C SER A 620 -3.82 -10.42 3.99
N LEU A 621 -2.95 -9.41 3.80
CA LEU A 621 -1.52 -9.59 3.61
C LEU A 621 -0.73 -9.59 4.92
N ALA A 622 -1.33 -9.17 6.04
CA ALA A 622 -0.67 -9.08 7.34
C ALA A 622 -0.77 -10.38 8.18
N HIS A 623 -1.37 -11.42 7.62
CA HIS A 623 -1.67 -12.70 8.24
C HIS A 623 -1.24 -13.83 7.31
#